data_AF-A0A5B0NHR1-F1
#
_entry.id   AF-A0A5B0NHR1-F1
#
_cell.length_a   1.000
_cell.length_b   1.000
_cell.length_c   1.000
_cell.angle_alpha   90.00
_cell.angle_beta   90.00
_cell.angle_gamma   90.00
#
_symmetry.space_group_name_H-M   'P 1'
#
loop_
_entity.id
_entity.type
_entity.pdbx_description
1 polymer ?
#
loop_
_entity_poly.entity_id
_entity_poly.type
_entity_poly.pdbx_seq_one_letter_code
_entity_poly.pdbx_strand_id
1 'polypeptide(L)'
;MVMMCKKCKKAFRKDVVDEFEESDEYCPHCDNHYIIEAKTAKPMIGIEGEDARVDPRGLVTRDERAQKVDRQAELHKLLEEEFASKVD
;
A
#
# COMPACT_ATOMS: atom_id res chain seq x y z
N MET A 1 -17.66 1.28 -32.81
CA MET A 1 -16.70 1.80 -31.81
C MET A 1 -15.34 2.09 -32.45
N VAL A 2 -14.64 3.15 -32.02
CA VAL A 2 -13.28 3.49 -32.47
C VAL A 2 -12.30 3.09 -31.37
N MET A 3 -11.33 2.24 -31.68
CA MET A 3 -10.31 1.74 -30.74
C MET A 3 -8.90 1.98 -31.27
N MET A 4 -7.93 1.92 -30.38
CA MET A 4 -6.51 1.97 -30.73
C MET A 4 -5.77 0.78 -30.14
N CYS A 5 -5.05 0.03 -30.99
CA CYS A 5 -4.34 -1.16 -30.55
C CYS A 5 -3.04 -0.80 -29.81
N LYS A 6 -2.80 -1.40 -28.65
CA LYS A 6 -1.57 -1.18 -27.86
C LYS A 6 -0.29 -1.69 -28.54
N LYS A 7 -0.38 -2.82 -29.26
CA LYS A 7 0.78 -3.46 -29.92
C LYS A 7 1.21 -2.70 -31.18
N CYS A 8 0.27 -2.43 -32.08
CA CYS A 8 0.56 -1.80 -33.38
C CYS A 8 0.28 -0.29 -33.45
N LYS A 9 -0.30 0.34 -32.40
CA LYS A 9 -0.62 1.78 -32.31
C LYS A 9 -1.49 2.34 -33.43
N LYS A 10 -2.13 1.47 -34.21
CA LYS A 10 -3.08 1.84 -35.27
C LYS A 10 -4.47 1.99 -34.68
N ALA A 11 -5.15 3.06 -35.07
CA ALA A 11 -6.57 3.23 -34.80
C ALA A 11 -7.37 2.35 -35.77
N PHE A 12 -8.39 1.66 -35.26
CA PHE A 12 -9.31 0.86 -36.05
C PHE A 12 -10.74 1.09 -35.59
N ARG A 13 -11.70 0.85 -36.49
CA ARG A 13 -13.13 0.88 -36.19
C ARG A 13 -13.61 -0.56 -36.11
N LYS A 14 -14.33 -0.87 -35.04
CA LYS A 14 -14.99 -2.16 -34.83
C LYS A 14 -16.44 -1.92 -34.47
N ASP A 15 -17.35 -2.56 -35.17
CA ASP A 15 -18.77 -2.51 -34.86
C ASP A 15 -19.03 -3.56 -33.77
N VAL A 16 -19.55 -3.12 -32.63
CA VAL A 16 -19.65 -3.91 -31.38
C VAL A 16 -21.11 -3.99 -30.90
N VAL A 17 -22.06 -3.67 -31.76
CA VAL A 17 -23.47 -3.41 -31.38
C VAL A 17 -24.38 -4.60 -31.68
N ASP A 18 -24.13 -5.35 -32.76
CA ASP A 18 -25.11 -6.31 -33.27
C ASP A 18 -24.77 -7.77 -32.92
N GLU A 19 -23.51 -8.19 -33.06
CA GLU A 19 -23.03 -9.54 -32.75
C GLU A 19 -21.59 -9.45 -32.27
N PHE A 20 -21.25 -10.19 -31.21
CA PHE A 20 -19.92 -10.22 -30.64
C PHE A 20 -19.36 -11.62 -30.84
N GLU A 21 -18.64 -11.81 -31.95
CA GLU A 21 -18.04 -13.11 -32.28
C GLU A 21 -16.62 -13.22 -31.70
N GLU A 22 -16.14 -14.44 -31.47
CA GLU A 22 -14.79 -14.70 -30.92
C GLU A 22 -13.67 -14.18 -31.85
N SER A 23 -13.96 -14.00 -33.14
CA SER A 23 -13.04 -13.35 -34.10
C SER A 23 -12.91 -11.84 -33.88
N ASP A 24 -13.86 -11.23 -33.17
CA ASP A 24 -13.89 -9.80 -32.93
C ASP A 24 -12.93 -9.37 -31.83
N GLU A 25 -12.41 -10.30 -31.04
CA GLU A 25 -11.53 -10.03 -29.88
C GLU A 25 -10.11 -9.60 -30.27
N TYR A 26 -9.79 -9.65 -31.56
CA TYR A 26 -8.45 -9.39 -32.11
C TYR A 26 -8.39 -8.09 -32.92
N CYS A 27 -7.23 -7.45 -32.85
CA CYS A 27 -6.94 -6.30 -33.70
C CYS A 27 -6.71 -6.74 -35.16
N PRO A 28 -7.40 -6.14 -36.15
CA PRO A 28 -7.31 -6.53 -37.56
C PRO A 28 -5.93 -6.27 -38.20
N HIS A 29 -5.04 -5.54 -37.52
CA HIS A 29 -3.73 -5.16 -38.05
C HIS A 29 -2.57 -5.99 -37.53
N CYS A 30 -2.67 -6.58 -36.34
CA CYS A 30 -1.55 -7.25 -35.69
C CYS A 30 -1.95 -8.41 -34.78
N ASP A 31 -3.20 -8.86 -34.89
CA ASP A 31 -3.77 -10.01 -34.18
C ASP A 31 -3.59 -9.94 -32.67
N ASN A 32 -3.63 -8.73 -32.13
CA ASN A 32 -3.55 -8.52 -30.69
C ASN A 32 -4.94 -8.70 -30.08
N HIS A 33 -5.09 -9.72 -29.23
CA HIS A 33 -6.24 -9.90 -28.37
C HIS A 33 -6.36 -8.70 -27.41
N TYR A 34 -7.46 -7.95 -27.50
CA TYR A 34 -7.64 -6.71 -26.74
C TYR A 34 -8.66 -6.84 -25.60
N ILE A 35 -9.30 -7.99 -25.47
CA ILE A 35 -10.21 -8.31 -24.37
C ILE A 35 -9.40 -9.02 -23.29
N ILE A 36 -9.20 -8.39 -22.15
CA ILE A 36 -8.40 -8.97 -21.07
C ILE A 36 -9.34 -9.43 -19.97
N GLU A 37 -9.07 -10.60 -19.40
CA GLU A 37 -9.82 -11.11 -18.26
C GLU A 37 -9.79 -10.12 -17.09
N ALA A 38 -10.97 -9.89 -16.50
CA ALA A 38 -11.10 -9.03 -15.35
C ALA A 38 -10.34 -9.63 -14.15
N LYS A 39 -9.37 -8.87 -13.62
CA LYS A 39 -8.64 -9.28 -12.41
C LYS A 39 -9.51 -9.04 -11.18
N THR A 40 -9.70 -10.08 -10.36
CA THR A 40 -10.32 -9.94 -9.03
C THR A 40 -9.36 -9.24 -8.08
N ALA A 41 -9.85 -8.23 -7.36
CA ALA A 41 -9.07 -7.57 -6.34
C ALA A 41 -8.76 -8.58 -5.22
N LYS A 42 -7.47 -8.81 -4.95
CA LYS A 42 -7.04 -9.65 -3.83
C LYS A 42 -7.00 -8.78 -2.57
N PRO A 43 -7.60 -9.21 -1.44
CA PRO A 43 -7.46 -8.48 -0.19
C PRO A 43 -5.98 -8.45 0.18
N MET A 44 -5.40 -7.26 0.18
CA MET A 44 -4.02 -7.02 0.60
C MET A 44 -4.06 -6.19 1.88
N ILE A 45 -3.39 -6.67 2.93
CA ILE A 45 -3.11 -5.87 4.12
C ILE A 45 -2.08 -4.83 3.70
N GLY A 46 -2.55 -3.60 3.49
CA GLY A 46 -1.67 -2.43 3.42
C GLY A 46 -1.25 -2.08 4.83
N ILE A 47 0.05 -1.95 5.07
CA ILE A 47 0.52 -1.24 6.26
C ILE A 47 0.32 0.23 5.92
N GLU A 48 -0.61 0.90 6.60
CA GLU A 48 -0.80 2.35 6.52
C GLU A 48 0.41 3.04 7.16
N GLY A 49 1.52 3.06 6.43
CA GLY A 49 2.65 3.92 6.74
C GLY A 49 2.25 5.35 6.37
N GLU A 50 1.72 6.09 7.33
CA GLU A 50 1.57 7.53 7.19
C GLU A 50 2.94 8.20 6.98
N ASP A 51 2.97 9.45 6.52
CA ASP A 51 4.20 10.20 6.28
C ASP A 51 5.16 10.06 7.49
N ALA A 52 6.39 9.62 7.22
CA ALA A 52 7.41 9.40 8.24
C ALA A 52 7.71 10.66 9.08
N ARG A 53 7.35 11.85 8.60
CA ARG A 53 7.46 13.12 9.35
C ARG A 53 6.38 13.28 10.42
N VAL A 54 5.26 12.57 10.30
CA VAL A 54 4.07 12.70 11.16
C VAL A 54 4.00 11.56 12.17
N ASP A 55 4.24 10.30 11.75
CA ASP A 55 4.24 9.15 12.67
C ASP A 55 5.61 8.43 12.74
N PRO A 56 6.37 8.58 13.84
CA PRO A 56 7.66 7.91 14.03
C PRO A 56 7.54 6.41 14.38
N ARG A 57 6.32 5.84 14.44
CA ARG A 57 6.13 4.43 14.76
C ARG A 57 6.59 3.48 13.66
N GLY A 58 6.58 3.92 12.40
CA GLY A 58 7.01 3.13 11.23
C GLY A 58 8.44 3.40 10.75
N LEU A 59 9.16 4.33 11.39
CA LEU A 59 10.50 4.74 10.97
C LEU A 59 11.58 3.74 11.40
N VAL A 60 12.45 3.38 10.45
CA VAL A 60 13.70 2.62 10.64
C VAL A 60 14.73 3.42 11.45
N THR A 61 14.45 4.69 11.76
CA THR A 61 15.31 5.62 12.52
C THR A 61 14.94 5.70 14.00
N ARG A 62 14.25 4.71 14.56
CA ARG A 62 14.11 4.59 16.01
C ARG A 62 15.51 4.44 16.61
N ASP A 63 15.92 5.43 17.39
CA ASP A 63 17.21 5.40 18.08
C ASP A 63 17.22 4.22 19.06
N GLU A 64 18.09 3.24 18.84
CA GLU A 64 18.22 2.05 19.70
C GLU A 64 18.61 2.43 21.15
N ARG A 65 19.16 3.62 21.36
CA ARG A 65 19.50 4.14 22.70
C ARG A 65 18.30 4.63 23.47
N ALA A 66 17.17 4.89 22.82
CA ALA A 66 15.93 5.23 23.48
C ALA A 66 15.31 3.96 24.10
N GLN A 67 15.96 3.43 25.15
CA GLN A 67 15.31 2.47 26.02
C GLN A 67 14.01 3.09 26.52
N LYS A 68 12.91 2.33 26.44
CA LYS A 68 11.69 2.64 27.18
C LYS A 68 11.99 2.44 28.65
N VAL A 69 12.64 3.42 29.25
CA VAL A 69 12.77 3.49 30.70
C VAL A 69 11.37 3.79 31.21
N ASP A 70 10.83 2.88 32.02
CA ASP A 70 9.56 3.11 32.69
C ASP A 70 9.79 4.19 33.75
N ARG A 71 9.62 5.45 33.33
CA ARG A 71 9.84 6.63 34.17
C ARG A 71 9.00 6.59 35.43
N GLN A 72 7.85 5.92 35.42
CA GLN A 72 7.02 5.73 36.62
C GLN A 72 7.72 4.81 37.63
N ALA A 73 8.31 3.72 37.16
CA ALA A 73 9.05 2.79 38.01
C ALA A 73 10.32 3.43 38.60
N GLU A 74 11.02 4.29 37.85
CA GLU A 74 12.20 5.03 38.37
C GLU A 74 11.80 6.11 39.38
N LEU A 75 10.75 6.88 39.11
CA LEU A 75 10.23 7.88 40.04
C LEU A 75 9.78 7.24 41.36
N HIS A 76 9.15 6.06 41.29
CA HIS A 76 8.72 5.34 42.49
C HIS A 76 9.90 4.96 43.39
N LYS A 77 10.99 4.44 42.81
CA LYS A 77 12.20 4.09 43.56
C LYS A 77 12.85 5.29 44.23
N LEU A 78 12.98 6.41 43.50
CA LEU A 78 13.54 7.65 44.04
C LEU A 78 12.70 8.21 45.19
N LEU A 79 11.37 8.14 45.06
CA LEU A 79 10.47 8.53 46.14
C LEU A 79 10.64 7.62 47.35
N GLU A 80 10.70 6.30 47.18
CA GLU A 80 10.93 5.35 48.28
C GLU A 80 12.26 5.61 49.00
N GLU A 81 13.33 5.88 48.25
CA GLU A 81 14.65 6.23 48.78
C GLU A 81 14.61 7.57 49.55
N GLU A 82 13.94 8.59 49.03
CA GLU A 82 13.76 9.87 49.72
C GLU A 82 12.93 9.74 50.99
N PHE A 83 11.85 8.94 50.96
CA PHE A 83 11.01 8.69 52.13
C PHE A 83 11.78 7.92 53.22
N ALA A 84 12.58 6.92 52.84
CA ALA A 84 13.44 6.20 53.78
C ALA A 84 14.48 7.10 54.45
N SER A 85 15.04 8.06 53.71
CA SER A 85 16.05 9.01 54.25
C SER A 85 15.49 10.06 55.22
N LYS A 86 14.17 10.26 55.26
CA LYS A 86 13.49 11.26 56.09
C LYS A 86 12.81 10.67 57.35
N VAL A 87 12.93 9.36 57.57
CA VAL A 87 12.30 8.64 58.69
C VAL A 87 13.27 8.38 59.86
N ASP A 88 14.56 8.71 59.71
CA ASP A 88 15.52 8.85 60.82
C ASP A 88 15.64 10.31 61.28
#